data_AF-A0A2M9YK72-F1
#
_entry.id   AF-A0A2M9YK72-F1
#
_cell.length_a   1.000
_cell.length_b   1.000
_cell.length_c   1.000
_cell.angle_alpha   90.00
_cell.angle_beta   90.00
_cell.angle_gamma   90.00
#
_symmetry.space_group_name_H-M   'P 1'
#
loop_
_entity.id
_entity.type
_entity.pdbx_description
1 polymer ?
#
loop_
_entity_poly.entity_id
_entity_poly.type
_entity_poly.pdbx_seq_one_letter_code
_entity_poly.pdbx_strand_id
1 'polypeptide(L)'
;MSVEYAIIVKNKTRLETLVERFNTKQQAKFYIERLGGKFEEYEIEHEVFHRSLDTIQKILSKTIKYKIVERVFVSSFLFSEKNLIVTVGQDGLVANTAKYSKGVPIVAVNPDSERYDGVLLPFDSHNFISGVEDVIGGDYSSKTVRFAEAKLNNGQRLLAFNDLFIGPSSHTSARYKISYDQNSEEQSSSGIIVSTPAGSTGWLSSIFNMAYGVAGVFEKELTLKRPALKEDQLLFAVREPFQSVRTQIGIAAGVLTNQFPLTVESLMPSGGVIFSDGIESDYLKFNSGMIATIGVSKENAKLVLKS
;
A
#
# COMPACT_ATOMS: atom_id res chain seq x y z
N MET A 1 -13.62 21.92 -11.14
CA MET A 1 -14.15 20.75 -11.88
C MET A 1 -15.55 20.48 -11.36
N SER A 2 -16.52 20.14 -12.20
CA SER A 2 -17.83 19.71 -11.71
C SER A 2 -17.79 18.20 -11.50
N VAL A 3 -17.85 17.75 -10.26
CA VAL A 3 -17.96 16.34 -9.91
C VAL A 3 -19.36 15.86 -10.32
N GLU A 4 -19.44 14.75 -11.05
CA GLU A 4 -20.70 14.19 -11.55
C GLU A 4 -21.14 12.93 -10.78
N TYR A 5 -20.18 12.13 -10.28
CA TYR A 5 -20.45 10.84 -9.63
C TYR A 5 -19.48 10.54 -8.49
N ALA A 6 -20.00 10.06 -7.37
CA ALA A 6 -19.20 9.48 -6.31
C ALA A 6 -18.98 7.97 -6.52
N ILE A 7 -17.77 7.49 -6.25
CA ILE A 7 -17.43 6.07 -6.26
C ILE A 7 -17.14 5.63 -4.83
N ILE A 8 -18.06 4.90 -4.22
CA ILE A 8 -17.84 4.26 -2.93
C ILE A 8 -16.96 3.04 -3.16
N VAL A 9 -15.80 3.01 -2.52
CA VAL A 9 -14.91 1.85 -2.55
C VAL A 9 -14.96 1.17 -1.19
N LYS A 10 -15.21 -0.15 -1.18
CA LYS A 10 -15.32 -0.93 0.06
C LYS A 10 -14.54 -2.24 0.02
N ASN A 11 -14.22 -2.77 1.19
CA ASN A 11 -13.80 -4.15 1.34
C ASN A 11 -14.99 -5.07 1.63
N LYS A 12 -14.74 -6.37 1.45
CA LYS A 12 -15.57 -7.40 2.11
C LYS A 12 -15.24 -7.43 3.59
N THR A 13 -16.24 -7.65 4.43
CA THR A 13 -15.99 -7.95 5.84
C THR A 13 -15.37 -9.34 5.98
N ARG A 14 -14.73 -9.61 7.12
CA ARG A 14 -14.18 -10.95 7.37
C ARG A 14 -15.27 -12.02 7.34
N LEU A 15 -16.47 -11.70 7.82
CA LEU A 15 -17.63 -12.59 7.74
C LEU A 15 -18.00 -12.92 6.29
N GLU A 16 -18.07 -11.92 5.41
CA GLU A 16 -18.37 -12.15 3.98
C GLU A 16 -17.33 -13.07 3.34
N THR A 17 -16.05 -12.87 3.65
CA THR A 17 -14.96 -13.72 3.14
C THR A 17 -15.04 -15.16 3.68
N LEU A 18 -15.42 -15.33 4.94
CA LEU A 18 -15.65 -16.66 5.52
C LEU A 18 -16.84 -17.37 4.87
N VAL A 19 -17.93 -16.65 4.62
CA VAL A 19 -19.11 -17.21 3.93
C VAL A 19 -18.76 -17.62 2.51
N GLU A 20 -17.95 -16.84 1.78
CA GLU A 20 -17.48 -17.25 0.45
C GLU A 20 -16.62 -18.51 0.48
N ARG A 21 -15.79 -18.67 1.52
CA ARG A 21 -14.95 -19.86 1.69
C ARG A 21 -15.75 -21.10 2.10
N PHE A 22 -16.75 -20.93 2.97
CA PHE A 22 -17.48 -22.04 3.60
C PHE A 22 -18.92 -22.18 3.08
N ASN A 23 -19.32 -21.43 2.06
CA ASN A 23 -20.65 -21.35 1.45
C ASN A 23 -21.79 -20.80 2.34
N THR A 24 -21.75 -21.01 3.65
CA THR A 24 -22.80 -20.57 4.57
C THR A 24 -22.26 -19.97 5.86
N LYS A 25 -23.07 -19.11 6.49
CA LYS A 25 -22.78 -18.51 7.81
C LYS A 25 -22.66 -19.58 8.89
N GLN A 26 -23.50 -20.62 8.85
CA GLN A 26 -23.49 -21.71 9.83
C GLN A 26 -22.20 -22.55 9.73
N GLN A 27 -21.73 -22.85 8.52
CA GLN A 27 -20.47 -23.59 8.32
C GLN A 27 -19.25 -22.77 8.74
N ALA A 28 -19.23 -21.47 8.44
CA ALA A 28 -18.21 -20.55 8.94
C ALA A 28 -18.19 -20.49 10.48
N LYS A 29 -19.37 -20.38 11.10
CA LYS A 29 -19.52 -20.38 12.57
C LYS A 29 -18.97 -21.66 13.20
N PHE A 30 -19.40 -22.81 12.71
CA PHE A 30 -18.93 -24.10 13.20
C PHE A 30 -17.41 -24.26 13.08
N TYR A 31 -16.82 -23.81 11.96
CA TYR A 31 -15.38 -23.87 11.76
C TYR A 31 -14.61 -23.01 12.78
N ILE A 32 -15.03 -21.76 12.98
CA ILE A 32 -14.37 -20.82 13.90
C ILE A 32 -14.48 -21.30 15.35
N GLU A 33 -15.67 -21.70 15.79
CA GLU A 33 -15.92 -22.14 17.17
C GLU A 33 -15.19 -23.45 17.49
N ARG A 34 -15.10 -24.39 16.54
CA ARG A 34 -14.35 -25.64 16.72
C ARG A 34 -12.86 -25.42 16.95
N LEU A 35 -12.30 -24.32 16.42
CA LEU A 35 -10.91 -23.91 16.64
C LEU A 35 -10.75 -23.01 17.89
N GLY A 36 -11.81 -22.82 18.68
CA GLY A 36 -11.81 -22.01 19.89
C GLY A 36 -11.98 -20.50 19.66
N GLY A 37 -12.31 -20.08 18.44
CA GLY A 37 -12.56 -18.68 18.12
C GLY A 37 -13.99 -18.22 18.48
N LYS A 38 -14.16 -16.91 18.66
CA LYS A 38 -15.47 -16.29 18.92
C LYS A 38 -16.08 -15.77 17.62
N PHE A 39 -17.08 -16.47 17.09
CA PHE A 39 -17.73 -16.07 15.84
C PHE A 39 -18.51 -14.74 15.96
N GLU A 40 -19.05 -14.45 17.13
CA GLU A 40 -19.80 -13.22 17.43
C GLU A 40 -19.01 -11.94 17.11
N GLU A 41 -17.69 -11.93 17.29
CA GLU A 41 -16.84 -10.78 16.93
C GLU A 41 -16.90 -10.44 15.44
N TYR A 42 -17.03 -11.45 14.57
CA TYR A 42 -17.16 -11.27 13.13
C TYR A 42 -18.56 -10.78 12.74
N GLU A 43 -19.58 -11.17 13.51
CA GLU A 43 -20.96 -10.71 13.31
C GLU A 43 -21.07 -9.23 13.69
N ILE A 44 -20.56 -8.84 14.88
CA ILE A 44 -20.54 -7.45 15.34
C ILE A 44 -19.78 -6.57 14.35
N GLU A 45 -18.57 -6.97 13.93
CA GLU A 45 -17.78 -6.25 12.92
C GLU A 45 -18.58 -6.04 11.63
N HIS A 46 -19.24 -7.08 11.14
CA HIS A 46 -20.05 -7.02 9.92
C HIS A 46 -21.26 -6.10 10.06
N GLU A 47 -21.98 -6.18 11.18
CA GLU A 47 -23.16 -5.35 11.44
C GLU A 47 -22.80 -3.87 11.59
N VAL A 48 -21.73 -3.55 12.34
CA VAL A 48 -21.22 -2.17 12.50
C VAL A 48 -20.82 -1.61 11.13
N PHE A 49 -20.06 -2.38 10.35
CA PHE A 49 -19.65 -1.97 9.01
C PHE A 49 -20.84 -1.70 8.08
N HIS A 50 -21.81 -2.61 8.00
CA HIS A 50 -22.97 -2.44 7.11
C HIS A 50 -23.89 -1.32 7.56
N ARG A 51 -24.07 -1.11 8.87
CA ARG A 51 -24.80 0.04 9.40
C ARG A 51 -24.14 1.36 8.98
N SER A 52 -22.82 1.41 9.06
CA SER A 52 -22.03 2.57 8.62
C SER A 52 -22.16 2.80 7.10
N LEU A 53 -22.00 1.74 6.30
CA LEU A 53 -22.15 1.79 4.84
C LEU A 53 -23.55 2.23 4.41
N ASP A 54 -24.61 1.71 5.05
CA ASP A 54 -26.00 2.09 4.78
C ASP A 54 -26.26 3.56 5.10
N THR A 55 -25.68 4.06 6.19
CA THR A 55 -25.77 5.48 6.58
C THR A 55 -25.09 6.37 5.53
N ILE A 56 -23.88 6.00 5.11
CA ILE A 56 -23.12 6.71 4.08
C ILE A 56 -23.91 6.75 2.76
N GLN A 57 -24.43 5.61 2.31
CA GLN A 57 -25.24 5.52 1.08
C GLN A 57 -26.49 6.42 1.13
N LYS A 58 -27.25 6.36 2.23
CA LYS A 58 -28.46 7.17 2.42
C LYS A 58 -28.17 8.66 2.41
N ILE A 59 -27.09 9.10 3.06
CA ILE A 59 -26.69 10.51 3.09
C ILE A 59 -26.19 10.93 1.70
N LEU A 60 -25.27 10.16 1.11
CA LEU A 60 -24.64 10.48 -0.17
C LEU A 60 -25.66 10.56 -1.32
N SER A 61 -26.66 9.67 -1.34
CA SER A 61 -27.72 9.65 -2.36
C SER A 61 -28.51 10.96 -2.50
N LYS A 62 -28.56 11.78 -1.45
CA LYS A 62 -29.26 13.07 -1.44
C LYS A 62 -28.43 14.19 -2.10
N THR A 63 -27.12 14.02 -2.15
CA THR A 63 -26.17 15.03 -2.62
C THR A 63 -25.64 14.71 -4.02
N ILE A 64 -25.29 13.45 -4.28
CA ILE A 64 -24.71 13.02 -5.56
C ILE A 64 -25.05 11.57 -5.89
N LYS A 65 -25.16 11.26 -7.18
CA LYS A 65 -25.28 9.87 -7.64
C LYS A 65 -24.01 9.10 -7.32
N TYR A 66 -24.14 7.85 -6.92
CA TYR A 66 -22.99 7.01 -6.57
C TYR A 66 -23.04 5.61 -7.17
N LYS A 67 -21.87 4.97 -7.22
CA LYS A 67 -21.70 3.53 -7.47
C LYS A 67 -20.83 2.92 -6.38
N ILE A 68 -20.98 1.62 -6.15
CA ILE A 68 -20.12 0.85 -5.23
C ILE A 68 -19.15 0.00 -6.06
N VAL A 69 -17.89 0.01 -5.66
CA VAL A 69 -16.83 -0.84 -6.21
C VAL A 69 -16.17 -1.59 -5.05
N GLU A 70 -16.09 -2.90 -5.15
CA GLU A 70 -15.33 -3.69 -4.19
C GLU A 70 -13.83 -3.58 -4.48
N ARG A 71 -13.00 -3.59 -3.44
CA ARG A 71 -11.53 -3.48 -3.55
C ARG A 71 -10.93 -4.37 -4.62
N VAL A 72 -11.42 -5.61 -4.75
CA VAL A 72 -10.90 -6.59 -5.71
C VAL A 72 -10.99 -6.13 -7.16
N PHE A 73 -11.87 -5.16 -7.47
CA PHE A 73 -12.06 -4.60 -8.81
C PHE A 73 -11.42 -3.23 -8.99
N VAL A 74 -10.79 -2.65 -7.96
CA VAL A 74 -10.24 -1.29 -8.02
C VAL A 74 -9.08 -1.18 -9.01
N SER A 75 -8.23 -2.20 -9.11
CA SER A 75 -7.08 -2.21 -10.04
C SER A 75 -7.48 -2.17 -11.52
N SER A 76 -8.69 -2.65 -11.85
CA SER A 76 -9.26 -2.62 -13.21
C SER A 76 -10.29 -1.51 -13.40
N PHE A 77 -10.66 -0.78 -12.34
CA PHE A 77 -11.64 0.30 -12.41
C PHE A 77 -11.00 1.58 -12.97
N LEU A 78 -11.67 2.22 -13.93
CA LEU A 78 -11.21 3.47 -14.53
C LEU A 78 -11.92 4.65 -13.86
N PHE A 79 -11.23 5.32 -12.94
CA PHE A 79 -11.69 6.58 -12.38
C PHE A 79 -11.57 7.70 -13.42
N SER A 80 -12.65 8.48 -13.55
CA SER A 80 -12.70 9.72 -14.34
C SER A 80 -12.35 10.91 -13.45
N GLU A 81 -11.79 11.97 -14.02
CA GLU A 81 -11.53 13.25 -13.32
C GLU A 81 -12.81 13.90 -12.78
N LYS A 82 -13.98 13.51 -13.31
CA LYS A 82 -15.30 13.96 -12.82
C LYS A 82 -15.84 13.12 -11.65
N ASN A 83 -15.06 12.14 -11.17
CA ASN A 83 -15.43 11.38 -9.99
C ASN A 83 -14.94 12.06 -8.71
N LEU A 84 -15.54 11.68 -7.59
CA LEU A 84 -14.91 11.71 -6.28
C LEU A 84 -14.95 10.31 -5.70
N ILE A 85 -13.99 9.97 -4.85
CA ILE A 85 -13.88 8.64 -4.25
C ILE A 85 -14.24 8.74 -2.78
N VAL A 86 -15.08 7.82 -2.31
CA VAL A 86 -15.39 7.65 -0.88
C VAL A 86 -14.94 6.25 -0.47
N THR A 87 -13.82 6.13 0.24
CA THR A 87 -13.39 4.82 0.75
C THR A 87 -14.03 4.55 2.10
N VAL A 88 -14.64 3.38 2.27
CA VAL A 88 -15.27 2.96 3.54
C VAL A 88 -14.56 1.70 4.02
N GLY A 89 -13.67 1.86 5.01
CA GLY A 89 -12.86 0.77 5.52
C GLY A 89 -11.62 1.23 6.28
N GLN A 90 -10.65 0.33 6.42
CA GLN A 90 -9.37 0.56 7.09
C GLN A 90 -8.39 1.38 6.23
N ASP A 91 -7.31 1.86 6.83
CA ASP A 91 -6.20 2.58 6.16
C ASP A 91 -5.67 1.86 4.91
N GLY A 92 -5.56 0.53 4.97
CA GLY A 92 -5.12 -0.28 3.83
C GLY A 92 -6.03 -0.14 2.60
N LEU A 93 -7.33 0.10 2.75
CA LEU A 93 -8.23 0.34 1.62
C LEU A 93 -7.95 1.68 0.95
N VAL A 94 -7.66 2.72 1.74
CA VAL A 94 -7.30 4.06 1.24
C VAL A 94 -6.02 3.97 0.41
N ALA A 95 -4.96 3.37 0.98
CA ALA A 95 -3.68 3.20 0.33
C ALA A 95 -3.82 2.46 -1.01
N ASN A 96 -4.60 1.38 -1.04
CA ASN A 96 -4.87 0.62 -2.25
C ASN A 96 -5.62 1.41 -3.32
N THR A 97 -6.67 2.14 -2.90
CA THR A 97 -7.48 2.93 -3.83
C THR A 97 -6.70 4.11 -4.39
N ALA A 98 -5.86 4.74 -3.56
CA ALA A 98 -5.02 5.87 -3.94
C ALA A 98 -4.11 5.55 -5.13
N LYS A 99 -3.55 4.34 -5.22
CA LYS A 99 -2.69 3.93 -6.35
C LYS A 99 -3.38 4.03 -7.71
N TYR A 100 -4.70 3.87 -7.73
CA TYR A 100 -5.50 3.82 -8.96
C TYR A 100 -6.34 5.09 -9.18
N SER A 101 -6.31 6.04 -8.25
CA SER A 101 -7.20 7.21 -8.27
C SER A 101 -6.85 8.24 -9.34
N LYS A 102 -5.62 8.25 -9.85
CA LYS A 102 -5.12 9.22 -10.84
C LYS A 102 -5.39 10.68 -10.44
N GLY A 103 -5.19 11.00 -9.17
CA GLY A 103 -5.39 12.35 -8.63
C GLY A 103 -6.84 12.73 -8.33
N VAL A 104 -7.80 11.82 -8.55
CA VAL A 104 -9.19 12.00 -8.09
C VAL A 104 -9.21 12.13 -6.57
N PRO A 105 -9.93 13.13 -6.00
CA PRO A 105 -10.00 13.32 -4.54
C PRO A 105 -10.63 12.14 -3.82
N ILE A 106 -10.05 11.78 -2.67
CA ILE A 106 -10.48 10.67 -1.82
C ILE A 106 -10.94 11.20 -0.47
N VAL A 107 -12.22 11.00 -0.16
CA VAL A 107 -12.81 11.17 1.17
C VAL A 107 -12.74 9.83 1.87
N ALA A 108 -11.85 9.71 2.87
CA ALA A 108 -11.59 8.45 3.55
C ALA A 108 -12.35 8.34 4.87
N VAL A 109 -13.26 7.36 4.93
CA VAL A 109 -14.23 7.19 6.01
C VAL A 109 -13.87 5.97 6.85
N ASN A 110 -13.70 6.18 8.15
CA ASN A 110 -13.60 5.15 9.16
C ASN A 110 -15.01 4.63 9.50
N PRO A 111 -15.36 3.37 9.19
CA PRO A 111 -16.66 2.84 9.53
C PRO A 111 -16.75 2.32 10.97
N ASP A 112 -15.63 2.15 11.68
CA ASP A 112 -15.55 1.60 13.04
C ASP A 112 -14.31 2.16 13.77
N SER A 113 -14.48 3.31 14.42
CA SER A 113 -13.40 4.01 15.14
C SER A 113 -12.94 3.31 16.41
N GLU A 114 -13.73 2.38 16.95
CA GLU A 114 -13.31 1.58 18.11
C GLU A 114 -12.35 0.46 17.71
N ARG A 115 -12.41 0.03 16.43
CA ARG A 115 -11.59 -1.06 15.90
C ARG A 115 -10.41 -0.59 15.04
N TYR A 116 -10.53 0.57 14.39
CA TYR A 116 -9.52 1.06 13.44
C TYR A 116 -8.87 2.36 13.93
N ASP A 117 -7.54 2.35 14.07
CA ASP A 117 -6.74 3.51 14.48
C ASP A 117 -6.98 4.74 13.58
N GLY A 118 -7.13 4.53 12.27
CA GLY A 118 -7.60 5.54 11.32
C GLY A 118 -6.59 6.63 11.00
N VAL A 119 -5.32 6.29 10.80
CA VAL A 119 -4.23 7.24 10.49
C VAL A 119 -4.51 8.04 9.20
N LEU A 120 -5.15 7.41 8.21
CA LEU A 120 -5.55 7.97 6.92
C LEU A 120 -7.06 8.22 6.83
N LEU A 121 -7.81 8.10 7.93
CA LEU A 121 -9.27 8.14 7.95
C LEU A 121 -9.79 9.37 8.72
N PRO A 122 -9.73 10.59 8.14
CA PRO A 122 -10.13 11.81 8.83
C PRO A 122 -11.65 11.93 9.02
N PHE A 123 -12.45 11.11 8.33
CA PHE A 123 -13.91 11.16 8.38
C PHE A 123 -14.53 9.90 9.00
N ASP A 124 -15.77 10.03 9.46
CA ASP A 124 -16.65 8.96 9.91
C ASP A 124 -17.99 9.01 9.16
N SER A 125 -18.88 8.05 9.41
CA SER A 125 -20.18 7.96 8.73
C SER A 125 -21.13 9.14 8.97
N HIS A 126 -20.85 9.99 9.95
CA HIS A 126 -21.67 11.16 10.30
C HIS A 126 -21.10 12.45 9.71
N ASN A 127 -19.78 12.56 9.56
CA ASN A 127 -19.12 13.79 9.14
C ASN A 127 -18.56 13.77 7.71
N PHE A 128 -18.48 12.62 7.03
CA PHE A 128 -17.89 12.52 5.68
C PHE A 128 -18.54 13.42 4.63
N ILE A 129 -19.83 13.74 4.82
CA ILE A 129 -20.60 14.50 3.84
C ILE A 129 -20.05 15.92 3.65
N SER A 130 -19.49 16.54 4.69
CA SER A 130 -18.86 17.86 4.55
C SER A 130 -17.66 17.79 3.61
N GLY A 131 -16.81 16.77 3.75
CA GLY A 131 -15.69 16.54 2.84
C GLY A 131 -16.13 16.27 1.40
N VAL A 132 -17.28 15.61 1.21
CA VAL A 132 -17.88 15.41 -0.12
C VAL A 132 -18.38 16.73 -0.71
N GLU A 133 -19.08 17.54 0.07
CA GLU A 133 -19.61 18.84 -0.35
C GLU A 133 -18.49 19.83 -0.68
N ASP A 134 -17.43 19.87 0.15
CA ASP A 134 -16.22 20.67 -0.07
C ASP A 134 -15.55 20.30 -1.41
N VAL A 135 -15.44 19.00 -1.71
CA VAL A 135 -14.90 18.51 -3.00
C VAL A 135 -15.80 18.88 -4.18
N ILE A 136 -17.13 18.80 -4.03
CA ILE A 136 -18.10 19.19 -5.07
C ILE A 136 -18.02 20.70 -5.33
N GLY A 137 -17.92 21.50 -4.27
CA GLY A 137 -17.76 22.95 -4.33
C GLY A 137 -16.38 23.40 -4.87
N GLY A 138 -15.40 22.50 -4.81
CA GLY A 138 -14.02 22.78 -5.22
C GLY A 138 -13.21 23.55 -4.18
N ASP A 139 -13.71 23.67 -2.94
CA ASP A 139 -13.07 24.35 -1.82
C ASP A 139 -12.77 23.32 -0.73
N TYR A 140 -11.68 22.57 -0.92
CA TYR A 140 -11.27 21.52 0.01
C TYR A 140 -9.76 21.55 0.24
N SER A 141 -9.36 21.27 1.47
CA SER A 141 -7.97 20.99 1.80
C SER A 141 -7.65 19.53 1.51
N SER A 142 -6.46 19.26 0.97
CA SER A 142 -6.02 17.88 0.73
C SER A 142 -4.53 17.69 1.00
N LYS A 143 -4.18 16.49 1.46
CA LYS A 143 -2.81 16.01 1.51
C LYS A 143 -2.49 15.29 0.21
N THR A 144 -1.45 15.74 -0.47
CA THR A 144 -0.94 15.05 -1.66
C THR A 144 -0.05 13.89 -1.22
N VAL A 145 -0.36 12.69 -1.69
CA VAL A 145 0.46 11.50 -1.43
C VAL A 145 1.15 11.08 -2.72
N ARG A 146 2.47 10.95 -2.66
CA ARG A 146 3.29 10.43 -3.76
C ARG A 146 3.57 8.95 -3.57
N PHE A 147 3.74 8.25 -4.68
CA PHE A 147 3.97 6.81 -4.71
C PHE A 147 5.41 6.48 -5.06
N ALA A 148 5.89 5.32 -4.62
CA ALA A 148 6.99 4.67 -5.30
C ALA A 148 6.48 4.02 -6.58
N GLU A 149 7.30 3.98 -7.62
CA GLU A 149 7.01 3.32 -8.88
C GLU A 149 8.14 2.36 -9.23
N ALA A 150 7.77 1.12 -9.59
CA ALA A 150 8.64 0.21 -10.33
C ALA A 150 8.16 0.15 -11.78
N LYS A 151 9.05 0.45 -12.73
CA LYS A 151 8.79 0.34 -14.17
C LYS A 151 9.72 -0.70 -14.78
N LEU A 152 9.14 -1.67 -15.46
CA LEU A 152 9.88 -2.73 -16.16
C LEU A 152 10.20 -2.33 -17.59
N ASN A 153 11.29 -2.89 -18.13
CA ASN A 153 11.72 -2.70 -19.52
C ASN A 153 10.73 -3.26 -20.57
N ASN A 154 9.75 -4.07 -20.16
CA ASN A 154 8.66 -4.53 -21.02
C ASN A 154 7.41 -3.61 -20.99
N GLY A 155 7.47 -2.48 -20.28
CA GLY A 155 6.40 -1.49 -20.18
C GLY A 155 5.42 -1.69 -19.02
N GLN A 156 5.48 -2.83 -18.31
CA GLN A 156 4.70 -3.02 -17.09
C GLN A 156 5.17 -2.08 -15.98
N ARG A 157 4.26 -1.69 -15.10
CA ARG A 157 4.56 -0.83 -13.95
C ARG A 157 3.71 -1.17 -12.75
N LEU A 158 4.22 -0.87 -11.57
CA LEU A 158 3.54 -1.05 -10.29
C LEU A 158 3.80 0.16 -9.41
N LEU A 159 2.74 0.66 -8.76
CA LEU A 159 2.81 1.73 -7.78
C LEU A 159 2.78 1.15 -6.37
N ALA A 160 3.42 1.82 -5.42
CA ALA A 160 3.30 1.52 -3.99
C ALA A 160 2.99 2.77 -3.18
N PHE A 161 2.05 2.64 -2.27
CA PHE A 161 1.72 3.69 -1.31
C PHE A 161 2.73 3.74 -0.17
N ASN A 162 3.11 2.58 0.35
CA ASN A 162 4.06 2.38 1.43
C ASN A 162 5.39 1.84 0.89
N ASP A 163 5.38 0.63 0.34
CA ASP A 163 6.61 -0.13 0.09
C ASP A 163 6.52 -0.96 -1.19
N LEU A 164 7.62 -1.01 -1.95
CA LEU A 164 7.89 -2.03 -2.96
C LEU A 164 8.83 -3.07 -2.37
N PHE A 165 8.51 -4.35 -2.56
CA PHE A 165 9.46 -5.45 -2.40
C PHE A 165 9.94 -5.91 -3.77
N ILE A 166 11.24 -6.14 -3.91
CA ILE A 166 11.87 -6.68 -5.12
C ILE A 166 12.72 -7.87 -4.70
N GLY A 167 12.38 -9.07 -5.13
CA GLY A 167 13.08 -10.27 -4.67
C GLY A 167 12.39 -11.57 -5.05
N PRO A 168 12.73 -12.69 -4.41
CA PRO A 168 12.11 -13.97 -4.68
C PRO A 168 10.71 -14.04 -4.06
N SER A 169 9.81 -14.81 -4.67
CA SER A 169 8.45 -15.05 -4.19
C SER A 169 8.38 -15.99 -2.96
N SER A 170 9.52 -16.53 -2.53
CA SER A 170 9.62 -17.46 -1.41
C SER A 170 11.04 -17.39 -0.82
N HIS A 171 11.34 -18.29 0.12
CA HIS A 171 12.57 -18.33 0.91
C HIS A 171 13.77 -18.85 0.11
N THR A 172 14.15 -18.11 -0.93
CA THR A 172 15.40 -18.29 -1.68
C THR A 172 16.20 -17.00 -1.69
N SER A 173 17.40 -16.99 -2.28
CA SER A 173 18.15 -15.74 -2.46
C SER A 173 17.77 -15.07 -3.77
N ALA A 174 17.49 -13.77 -3.71
CA ALA A 174 17.46 -12.93 -4.89
C ALA A 174 18.87 -12.92 -5.53
N ARG A 175 18.95 -12.93 -6.86
CA ARG A 175 20.19 -12.67 -7.62
C ARG A 175 19.90 -11.56 -8.61
N TYR A 176 20.65 -10.48 -8.53
CA TYR A 176 20.39 -9.30 -9.36
C TYR A 176 21.66 -8.45 -9.50
N LYS A 177 21.69 -7.64 -10.55
CA LYS A 177 22.62 -6.53 -10.66
C LYS A 177 21.90 -5.25 -10.21
N ILE A 178 22.47 -4.55 -9.24
CA ILE A 178 21.93 -3.31 -8.69
C ILE A 178 22.79 -2.14 -9.17
N SER A 179 22.15 -1.04 -9.55
CA SER A 179 22.83 0.19 -9.94
C SER A 179 22.21 1.39 -9.25
N TYR A 180 23.04 2.16 -8.55
CA TYR A 180 22.66 3.35 -7.80
C TYR A 180 23.85 4.31 -7.73
N ASP A 181 23.60 5.61 -7.95
CA ASP A 181 24.59 6.67 -7.88
C ASP A 181 25.92 6.34 -8.61
N GLN A 182 25.82 6.07 -9.92
CA GLN A 182 26.91 5.69 -10.84
C GLN A 182 27.62 4.36 -10.54
N ASN A 183 27.35 3.73 -9.39
CA ASN A 183 27.92 2.45 -9.02
C ASN A 183 27.00 1.32 -9.47
N SER A 184 27.60 0.17 -9.81
CA SER A 184 26.87 -1.02 -10.19
C SER A 184 27.60 -2.26 -9.68
N GLU A 185 26.85 -3.20 -9.10
CA GLU A 185 27.41 -4.45 -8.59
C GLU A 185 26.41 -5.60 -8.67
N GLU A 186 26.93 -6.83 -8.67
CA GLU A 186 26.10 -8.04 -8.59
C GLU A 186 25.88 -8.40 -7.12
N GLN A 187 24.63 -8.61 -6.74
CA GLN A 187 24.27 -8.94 -5.37
C GLN A 187 23.47 -10.22 -5.26
N SER A 188 23.53 -10.77 -4.06
CA SER A 188 22.61 -11.77 -3.57
C SER A 188 22.09 -11.34 -2.23
N SER A 189 20.78 -11.48 -2.01
CA SER A 189 20.16 -11.01 -0.76
C SER A 189 18.80 -11.65 -0.56
N SER A 190 18.13 -11.31 0.54
CA SER A 190 16.73 -11.66 0.79
C SER A 190 15.74 -10.71 0.09
N GLY A 191 16.24 -9.85 -0.81
CA GLY A 191 15.46 -8.88 -1.59
C GLY A 191 15.79 -7.44 -1.24
N ILE A 192 15.08 -6.51 -1.88
CA ILE A 192 15.21 -5.08 -1.70
C ILE A 192 13.85 -4.52 -1.29
N ILE A 193 13.83 -3.66 -0.28
CA ILE A 193 12.68 -2.85 0.06
C ILE A 193 12.92 -1.44 -0.44
N VAL A 194 11.90 -0.83 -1.06
CA VAL A 194 11.89 0.59 -1.41
C VAL A 194 10.66 1.22 -0.77
N SER A 195 10.88 2.17 0.14
CA SER A 195 9.82 2.74 0.97
C SER A 195 9.59 4.22 0.65
N THR A 196 8.32 4.60 0.63
CA THR A 196 7.87 5.99 0.64
C THR A 196 7.99 6.57 2.05
N PRO A 197 7.78 7.89 2.23
CA PRO A 197 7.66 8.47 3.56
C PRO A 197 6.54 7.83 4.40
N ALA A 198 5.42 7.45 3.77
CA ALA A 198 4.33 6.75 4.44
C ALA A 198 4.73 5.33 4.88
N GLY A 199 5.51 4.61 4.06
CA GLY A 199 6.04 3.28 4.40
C GLY A 199 7.18 3.29 5.41
N SER A 200 7.75 4.47 5.74
CA SER A 200 8.92 4.57 6.63
C SER A 200 8.70 4.04 8.05
N THR A 201 7.44 4.03 8.52
CA THR A 201 7.04 3.48 9.81
C THR A 201 6.69 1.99 9.75
N GLY A 202 6.57 1.42 8.55
CA GLY A 202 6.26 0.02 8.27
C GLY A 202 7.51 -0.85 8.10
N TRP A 203 7.66 -1.48 6.93
CA TRP A 203 8.73 -2.47 6.70
C TRP A 203 10.13 -1.86 6.84
N LEU A 204 10.30 -0.60 6.45
CA LEU A 204 11.57 0.09 6.60
C LEU A 204 11.99 0.22 8.07
N SER A 205 11.06 0.60 8.93
CA SER A 205 11.29 0.68 10.37
C SER A 205 11.78 -0.66 10.93
N SER A 206 11.21 -1.78 10.46
CA SER A 206 11.66 -3.12 10.85
C SER A 206 13.10 -3.42 10.40
N ILE A 207 13.50 -3.00 9.20
CA ILE A 207 14.89 -3.17 8.72
C ILE A 207 15.86 -2.39 9.60
N PHE A 208 15.53 -1.14 9.94
CA PHE A 208 16.34 -0.31 10.82
C PHE A 208 16.44 -0.91 12.23
N ASN A 209 15.32 -1.33 12.82
CA ASN A 209 15.30 -1.98 14.14
C ASN A 209 16.19 -3.24 14.13
N MET A 210 16.12 -4.05 13.09
CA MET A 210 16.92 -5.28 12.95
C MET A 210 18.40 -4.97 12.78
N ALA A 211 18.77 -4.07 11.87
CA ALA A 211 20.17 -3.68 11.64
C ALA A 211 20.82 -3.11 12.90
N TYR A 212 20.13 -2.21 13.61
CA TYR A 212 20.62 -1.65 14.88
C TYR A 212 20.62 -2.68 16.01
N GLY A 213 19.66 -3.61 16.04
CA GLY A 213 19.64 -4.70 17.02
C GLY A 213 20.82 -5.65 16.87
N VAL A 214 21.17 -6.04 15.63
CA VAL A 214 22.34 -6.89 15.35
C VAL A 214 23.63 -6.14 15.67
N ALA A 215 23.77 -4.89 15.20
CA ALA A 215 24.96 -4.10 15.46
C ALA A 215 25.14 -3.82 16.97
N GLY A 216 24.04 -3.59 17.70
CA GLY A 216 24.02 -3.35 19.14
C GLY A 216 24.54 -4.50 20.01
N VAL A 217 24.65 -5.72 19.46
CA VAL A 217 25.31 -6.84 20.15
C VAL A 217 26.81 -6.59 20.31
N PHE A 218 27.42 -5.89 19.35
CA PHE A 218 28.87 -5.67 19.29
C PHE A 218 29.25 -4.22 19.63
N GLU A 219 28.33 -3.27 19.45
CA GLU A 219 28.53 -1.84 19.64
C GLU A 219 27.58 -1.28 20.70
N LYS A 220 28.12 -0.75 21.80
CA LYS A 220 27.32 -0.34 22.98
C LYS A 220 26.69 1.05 22.87
N GLU A 221 27.21 1.91 22.00
CA GLU A 221 26.77 3.31 21.86
C GLU A 221 26.02 3.57 20.54
N LEU A 222 25.15 2.64 20.15
CA LEU A 222 24.29 2.79 18.98
C LEU A 222 22.95 3.43 19.35
N THR A 223 22.73 4.66 18.88
CA THR A 223 21.41 5.31 18.95
C THR A 223 20.68 5.14 17.63
N LEU A 224 19.52 4.48 17.66
CA LEU A 224 18.66 4.31 16.49
C LEU A 224 18.28 5.67 15.88
N LYS A 225 18.72 5.92 14.65
CA LYS A 225 18.29 7.07 13.85
C LYS A 225 17.38 6.59 12.74
N ARG A 226 16.12 7.06 12.75
CA ARG A 226 15.17 6.79 11.68
C ARG A 226 15.32 7.82 10.56
N PRO A 227 15.23 7.42 9.28
CA PRO A 227 15.31 8.35 8.18
C PRO A 227 14.07 9.25 8.16
N ALA A 228 14.28 10.57 8.06
CA ALA A 228 13.22 11.54 7.84
C ALA A 228 13.13 11.85 6.34
N LEU A 229 12.33 11.08 5.61
CA LEU A 229 12.18 11.23 4.17
C LEU A 229 11.28 12.42 3.83
N LYS A 230 11.69 13.21 2.85
CA LYS A 230 10.83 14.24 2.23
C LYS A 230 9.80 13.59 1.30
N GLU A 231 8.73 14.30 0.98
CA GLU A 231 7.64 13.79 0.13
C GLU A 231 8.10 13.30 -1.26
N ASP A 232 9.18 13.86 -1.78
CA ASP A 232 9.79 13.54 -3.08
C ASP A 232 11.02 12.62 -2.97
N GLN A 233 11.14 11.90 -1.85
CA GLN A 233 12.21 10.96 -1.61
C GLN A 233 11.65 9.57 -1.31
N LEU A 234 12.34 8.55 -1.82
CA LEU A 234 12.19 7.18 -1.36
C LEU A 234 13.49 6.74 -0.69
N LEU A 235 13.45 5.67 0.09
CA LEU A 235 14.66 5.03 0.57
C LEU A 235 14.59 3.55 0.23
N PHE A 236 15.64 3.05 -0.40
CA PHE A 236 15.81 1.62 -0.59
C PHE A 236 16.78 1.05 0.42
N ALA A 237 16.53 -0.20 0.82
CA ALA A 237 17.41 -0.98 1.66
C ALA A 237 17.44 -2.43 1.15
N VAL A 238 18.64 -2.95 0.93
CA VAL A 238 18.90 -4.35 0.62
C VAL A 238 18.77 -5.15 1.91
N ARG A 239 17.98 -6.22 1.87
CA ARG A 239 17.76 -7.11 3.01
C ARG A 239 18.78 -8.23 3.01
N GLU A 240 19.55 -8.35 4.08
CA GLU A 240 20.48 -9.46 4.30
C GLU A 240 21.44 -9.69 3.10
N PRO A 241 22.19 -8.66 2.66
CA PRO A 241 23.11 -8.79 1.54
C PRO A 241 24.21 -9.83 1.84
N PHE A 242 24.42 -10.74 0.90
CA PHE A 242 25.36 -11.86 1.01
C PHE A 242 26.59 -11.62 0.15
N GLN A 243 27.75 -11.51 0.81
CA GLN A 243 29.05 -11.38 0.15
C GLN A 243 29.58 -12.75 -0.26
N SER A 244 30.10 -12.83 -1.49
CA SER A 244 30.77 -14.04 -1.99
C SER A 244 31.89 -13.67 -2.96
N VAL A 245 32.54 -14.66 -3.55
CA VAL A 245 33.52 -14.43 -4.64
C VAL A 245 32.90 -13.79 -5.88
N ARG A 246 31.57 -13.87 -6.05
CA ARG A 246 30.85 -13.27 -7.18
C ARG A 246 30.01 -12.05 -6.80
N THR A 247 29.55 -11.96 -5.55
CA THR A 247 28.58 -10.94 -5.13
C THR A 247 29.17 -9.95 -4.15
N GLN A 248 28.86 -8.67 -4.37
CA GLN A 248 29.29 -7.54 -3.55
C GLN A 248 28.17 -7.12 -2.59
N ILE A 249 28.49 -6.18 -1.71
CA ILE A 249 27.58 -5.65 -0.68
C ILE A 249 27.78 -4.14 -0.46
N GLY A 250 28.39 -3.44 -1.42
CA GLY A 250 28.71 -2.02 -1.32
C GLY A 250 27.48 -1.12 -1.39
N ILE A 251 26.44 -1.55 -2.13
CA ILE A 251 25.18 -0.83 -2.28
C ILE A 251 24.12 -1.45 -1.36
N ALA A 252 24.15 -1.12 -0.08
CA ALA A 252 23.23 -1.68 0.92
C ALA A 252 21.95 -0.87 1.14
N ALA A 253 22.01 0.45 0.98
CA ALA A 253 20.87 1.35 1.10
C ALA A 253 21.15 2.68 0.39
N GLY A 254 20.10 3.46 0.10
CA GLY A 254 20.24 4.79 -0.47
C GLY A 254 18.91 5.53 -0.58
N VAL A 255 19.00 6.85 -0.77
CA VAL A 255 17.84 7.72 -0.95
C VAL A 255 17.61 7.96 -2.44
N LEU A 256 16.43 7.61 -2.93
CA LEU A 256 16.05 7.81 -4.32
C LEU A 256 15.39 9.17 -4.51
N THR A 257 15.76 9.82 -5.60
CA THR A 257 15.15 11.07 -6.07
C THR A 257 14.97 10.98 -7.59
N ASN A 258 14.41 12.00 -8.21
CA ASN A 258 14.32 12.07 -9.68
C ASN A 258 15.70 12.05 -10.38
N GLN A 259 16.77 12.47 -9.70
CA GLN A 259 18.13 12.48 -10.24
C GLN A 259 18.86 11.15 -10.01
N PHE A 260 18.50 10.45 -8.94
CA PHE A 260 19.16 9.23 -8.48
C PHE A 260 18.14 8.09 -8.37
N PRO A 261 17.65 7.53 -9.50
CA PRO A 261 16.79 6.35 -9.47
C PRO A 261 17.60 5.09 -9.12
N LEU A 262 16.90 4.05 -8.70
CA LEU A 262 17.47 2.70 -8.54
C LEU A 262 17.20 1.89 -9.80
N THR A 263 18.20 1.20 -10.33
CA THR A 263 18.00 0.20 -11.38
C THR A 263 18.39 -1.17 -10.87
N VAL A 264 17.50 -2.15 -11.06
CA VAL A 264 17.72 -3.54 -10.68
C VAL A 264 17.48 -4.41 -11.90
N GLU A 265 18.47 -5.20 -12.28
CA GLU A 265 18.35 -6.23 -13.33
C GLU A 265 18.28 -7.60 -12.65
N SER A 266 17.24 -8.36 -12.93
CA SER A 266 17.08 -9.70 -12.36
C SER A 266 18.03 -10.69 -13.04
N LEU A 267 18.68 -11.52 -12.23
CA LEU A 267 19.45 -12.69 -12.66
C LEU A 267 18.78 -13.99 -12.20
N MET A 268 17.56 -13.93 -11.67
CA MET A 268 16.80 -15.10 -11.20
C MET A 268 16.06 -15.77 -12.37
N PRO A 269 16.36 -17.04 -12.73
CA PRO A 269 15.70 -17.70 -13.87
C PRO A 269 14.18 -17.76 -13.74
N SER A 270 13.69 -17.91 -12.50
CA SER A 270 12.28 -17.96 -12.17
C SER A 270 12.05 -17.52 -10.71
N GLY A 271 10.80 -17.27 -10.35
CA GLY A 271 10.39 -16.94 -8.99
C GLY A 271 10.72 -15.52 -8.53
N GLY A 272 11.27 -14.67 -9.40
CA GLY A 272 11.48 -13.25 -9.08
C GLY A 272 10.18 -12.47 -9.19
N VAL A 273 9.92 -11.59 -8.22
CA VAL A 273 8.70 -10.78 -8.12
C VAL A 273 8.99 -9.35 -7.69
N ILE A 274 8.11 -8.43 -8.09
CA ILE A 274 7.96 -7.12 -7.48
C ILE A 274 6.51 -6.97 -7.03
N PHE A 275 6.27 -6.73 -5.74
CA PHE A 275 4.91 -6.45 -5.23
C PHE A 275 4.90 -5.18 -4.37
N SER A 276 3.70 -4.64 -4.16
CA SER A 276 3.49 -3.39 -3.42
C SER A 276 2.63 -3.60 -2.18
N ASP A 277 2.95 -2.89 -1.11
CA ASP A 277 2.10 -2.72 0.08
C ASP A 277 1.64 -4.05 0.74
N GLY A 278 2.47 -5.10 0.66
CA GLY A 278 2.18 -6.42 1.21
C GLY A 278 1.13 -7.22 0.43
N ILE A 279 0.83 -6.84 -0.83
CA ILE A 279 -0.17 -7.50 -1.66
C ILE A 279 0.53 -8.41 -2.67
N GLU A 280 0.78 -9.65 -2.25
CA GLU A 280 1.48 -10.63 -3.08
C GLU A 280 0.68 -11.06 -4.33
N SER A 281 -0.64 -10.88 -4.33
CA SER A 281 -1.48 -11.24 -5.48
C SER A 281 -1.37 -10.26 -6.65
N ASP A 282 -0.91 -9.03 -6.40
CA ASP A 282 -0.76 -7.95 -7.39
C ASP A 282 0.73 -7.64 -7.55
N TYR A 283 1.40 -8.45 -8.37
CA TYR A 283 2.85 -8.44 -8.54
C TYR A 283 3.27 -8.45 -10.00
N LEU A 284 4.47 -7.94 -10.26
CA LEU A 284 5.16 -8.08 -11.54
C LEU A 284 6.14 -9.24 -11.50
N LYS A 285 6.15 -10.07 -12.54
CA LYS A 285 7.19 -11.10 -12.71
C LYS A 285 8.53 -10.43 -13.02
N PHE A 286 9.55 -10.80 -12.26
CA PHE A 286 10.87 -10.17 -12.29
C PHE A 286 11.98 -11.22 -12.41
N ASN A 287 11.91 -12.02 -13.49
CA ASN A 287 12.87 -13.06 -13.80
C ASN A 287 14.02 -12.54 -14.70
N SER A 288 15.01 -13.38 -14.97
CA SER A 288 16.23 -13.07 -15.73
C SER A 288 15.96 -12.25 -17.00
N GLY A 289 16.72 -11.17 -17.17
CA GLY A 289 16.59 -10.24 -18.30
C GLY A 289 15.55 -9.13 -18.09
N MET A 290 14.77 -9.20 -17.00
CA MET A 290 13.91 -8.10 -16.60
C MET A 290 14.71 -7.02 -15.88
N ILE A 291 14.50 -5.76 -16.28
CA ILE A 291 15.13 -4.59 -15.68
C ILE A 291 14.03 -3.71 -15.10
N ALA A 292 14.11 -3.46 -13.79
CA ALA A 292 13.24 -2.54 -13.08
C ALA A 292 13.98 -1.23 -12.83
N THR A 293 13.35 -0.12 -13.21
CA THR A 293 13.74 1.22 -12.75
C THR A 293 12.77 1.65 -11.67
N ILE A 294 13.29 2.05 -10.52
CA ILE A 294 12.52 2.43 -9.33
C ILE A 294 12.79 3.88 -8.98
N GLY A 295 11.72 4.63 -8.73
CA GLY A 295 11.79 6.04 -8.37
C GLY A 295 10.44 6.57 -7.89
N VAL A 296 10.38 7.87 -7.62
CA VAL A 296 9.15 8.55 -7.24
C VAL A 296 8.22 8.64 -8.44
N SER A 297 6.98 8.20 -8.27
CA SER A 297 5.96 8.31 -9.32
C SER A 297 5.61 9.76 -9.61
N LYS A 298 5.29 10.05 -10.88
CA LYS A 298 4.65 11.31 -11.26
C LYS A 298 3.18 11.35 -10.83
N GLU A 299 2.57 10.18 -10.64
CA GLU A 299 1.21 10.06 -10.14
C GLU A 299 1.17 10.31 -8.64
N ASN A 300 0.06 10.89 -8.21
CA ASN A 300 -0.22 11.20 -6.81
C ASN A 300 -1.71 10.97 -6.53
N ALA A 301 -2.03 10.84 -5.24
CA ALA A 301 -3.40 10.90 -4.75
C ALA A 301 -3.63 12.16 -3.92
N LYS A 302 -4.88 12.62 -3.92
CA LYS A 302 -5.35 13.71 -3.07
C LYS A 302 -6.25 13.14 -1.98
N LEU A 303 -5.75 13.08 -0.76
CA LEU A 303 -6.55 12.68 0.41
C LEU A 303 -7.19 13.94 0.99
N VAL A 304 -8.52 14.00 1.01
CA VAL A 304 -9.27 15.12 1.53
C VAL A 304 -9.07 15.19 3.05
N LEU A 305 -8.79 16.37 3.55
CA LEU A 305 -8.63 16.63 4.98
C LEU A 305 -9.93 17.14 5.57
N LYS A 306 -10.13 16.89 6.86
CA LYS A 306 -11.23 17.48 7.60
C LYS A 306 -10.91 18.96 7.84
N SER A 307 -11.83 19.83 7.44
CA SER A 307 -11.82 21.27 7.70
C SER A 307 -11.98 21.58 9.19
#